data_AF-A0A452YHP3-F1
#
_entry.id   AF-A0A452YHP3-F1
#
_cell.length_a   1.000
_cell.length_b   1.000
_cell.length_c   1.000
_cell.angle_alpha   90.00
_cell.angle_beta   90.00
_cell.angle_gamma   90.00
#
_symmetry.space_group_name_H-M   'P 1'
#
loop_
_entity.id
_entity.type
_entity.pdbx_description
1 polymer ?
#
loop_
_entity_poly.entity_id
_entity_poly.type
_entity_poly.pdbx_seq_one_letter_code
_entity_poly.pdbx_strand_id
1 'polypeptide(L)'
;MFSLGERSNILKEIDQPGLVPCISEANSLKYPYEVIFRSLQKLLMDTASSEYIFIKAFFRDESMFYRVFEGPVAVIDENMKLTLANSHDAICLMLMICITKKHQLVMSNRRLPCLDTYLDKALIYLWPRFKTVFDMYIQSLYQCDAKMLWVDGTHPHHIVRCYMEFTASLIQLNAECGDGQVSSVT
;
A
#
# COMPACT_ATOMS: atom_id res chain seq x y z
N MET A 1 -12.47 -4.36 -9.23
CA MET A 1 -11.06 -4.82 -9.13
C MET A 1 -10.11 -3.81 -9.74
N PHE A 2 -10.41 -3.27 -10.92
CA PHE A 2 -9.57 -2.27 -11.59
C PHE A 2 -9.92 -0.81 -11.25
N SER A 3 -11.14 -0.54 -10.79
CA SER A 3 -11.57 0.78 -10.36
C SER A 3 -11.10 1.12 -8.95
N LEU A 4 -10.60 2.35 -8.80
CA LEU A 4 -10.20 2.92 -7.50
C LEU A 4 -11.41 3.25 -6.63
N GLY A 5 -12.37 4.02 -7.16
CA GLY A 5 -13.60 4.41 -6.44
C GLY A 5 -13.34 4.91 -5.02
N GLU A 6 -14.16 4.44 -4.07
CA GLU A 6 -14.06 4.79 -2.65
C GLU A 6 -12.76 4.33 -1.98
N ARG A 7 -11.99 3.42 -2.59
CA ARG A 7 -10.71 2.97 -2.04
C ARG A 7 -9.69 4.11 -1.97
N SER A 8 -9.84 5.16 -2.80
CA SER A 8 -9.01 6.38 -2.73
C SER A 8 -9.11 7.10 -1.39
N ASN A 9 -10.25 7.01 -0.69
CA ASN A 9 -10.46 7.73 0.57
C ASN A 9 -9.47 7.31 1.66
N ILE A 10 -8.91 6.10 1.58
CA ILE A 10 -7.87 5.66 2.52
C ILE A 10 -6.65 6.59 2.54
N LEU A 11 -6.34 7.25 1.41
CA LEU A 11 -5.23 8.18 1.29
C LEU A 11 -5.53 9.55 1.92
N LYS A 12 -6.80 9.86 2.20
CA LYS A 12 -7.23 11.03 2.96
C LYS A 12 -7.26 10.74 4.47
N GLU A 13 -7.35 9.48 4.83
CA GLU A 13 -7.46 9.03 6.22
C GLU A 13 -6.12 8.53 6.80
N ILE A 14 -4.99 8.87 6.18
CA ILE A 14 -3.65 8.38 6.59
C ILE A 14 -3.37 8.58 8.09
N ASP A 15 -3.76 9.74 8.63
CA ASP A 15 -3.51 10.08 10.02
C ASP A 15 -4.58 9.55 10.99
N GLN A 16 -5.68 8.98 10.48
CA GLN A 16 -6.73 8.42 11.33
C GLN A 16 -6.21 7.22 12.15
N PRO A 17 -6.75 6.97 13.35
CA PRO A 17 -6.40 5.80 14.14
C PRO A 17 -6.57 4.49 13.38
N GLY A 18 -5.82 3.47 13.79
CA GLY A 18 -5.99 2.11 13.29
C GLY A 18 -7.34 1.51 13.66
N LEU A 19 -7.70 0.43 12.97
CA LEU A 19 -8.86 -0.41 13.25
C LEU A 19 -8.78 -0.98 14.67
N VAL A 20 -9.94 -1.15 15.30
CA VAL A 20 -10.08 -1.80 16.60
C VAL A 20 -10.61 -3.23 16.37
N PRO A 21 -9.80 -4.29 16.55
CA PRO A 21 -10.17 -5.66 16.20
C PRO A 21 -11.48 -6.13 16.86
N CYS A 22 -11.67 -5.82 18.14
CA CYS A 22 -12.87 -6.21 18.90
C CYS A 22 -14.17 -5.67 18.26
N ILE A 23 -14.15 -4.42 17.76
CA ILE A 23 -15.32 -3.81 17.09
C ILE A 23 -15.57 -4.48 15.74
N SER A 24 -14.51 -4.79 15.01
CA SER A 24 -14.61 -5.45 13.70
C SER A 24 -15.14 -6.88 13.81
N GLU A 25 -14.68 -7.64 14.81
CA GLU A 25 -15.15 -9.00 15.10
C GLU A 25 -16.62 -9.01 15.53
N ALA A 26 -17.00 -8.14 16.46
CA ALA A 26 -18.38 -8.04 16.94
C ALA A 26 -19.38 -7.72 15.82
N ASN A 27 -18.95 -6.95 14.82
CA ASN A 27 -19.79 -6.52 13.70
C ASN A 27 -19.58 -7.36 12.41
N SER A 28 -18.73 -8.40 12.44
CA SER A 28 -18.40 -9.23 11.26
C SER A 28 -17.96 -8.43 10.03
N LEU A 29 -17.24 -7.32 10.24
CA LEU A 29 -16.81 -6.42 9.17
C LEU A 29 -15.64 -7.02 8.40
N LYS A 30 -15.71 -6.99 7.06
CA LYS A 30 -14.62 -7.37 6.16
C LYS A 30 -13.98 -6.12 5.57
N TYR A 31 -12.65 -6.06 5.60
CA TYR A 31 -11.90 -4.94 5.07
C TYR A 31 -11.05 -5.36 3.87
N PRO A 32 -10.96 -4.50 2.84
CA PRO A 32 -9.90 -4.61 1.85
C PRO A 32 -8.53 -4.60 2.52
N TYR A 33 -7.57 -5.31 1.94
CA TYR A 33 -6.28 -5.50 2.58
C TYR A 33 -5.52 -4.19 2.79
N GLU A 34 -5.63 -3.22 1.88
CA GLU A 34 -4.99 -1.91 2.04
C GLU A 34 -5.45 -1.16 3.30
N VAL A 35 -6.70 -1.39 3.76
CA VAL A 35 -7.22 -0.79 5.00
C VAL A 35 -6.56 -1.43 6.21
N ILE A 36 -6.42 -2.76 6.20
CA ILE A 36 -5.71 -3.52 7.25
C ILE A 36 -4.25 -3.10 7.28
N PHE A 37 -3.61 -2.99 6.11
CA PHE A 37 -2.24 -2.53 5.98
C PHE A 37 -2.06 -1.12 6.55
N ARG A 38 -2.87 -0.14 6.15
CA ARG A 38 -2.80 1.24 6.68
C ARG A 38 -2.94 1.25 8.19
N SER A 39 -3.90 0.49 8.72
CA SER A 39 -4.14 0.36 10.16
C SER A 39 -2.93 -0.21 10.89
N LEU A 40 -2.35 -1.31 10.41
CA LEU A 40 -1.19 -1.96 11.02
C LEU A 40 0.02 -1.02 11.00
N GLN A 41 0.29 -0.37 9.87
CA GLN A 41 1.38 0.59 9.74
C GLN A 41 1.21 1.78 10.69
N LYS A 42 -0.01 2.33 10.77
CA LYS A 42 -0.31 3.45 11.66
C LYS A 42 -0.10 3.09 13.13
N LEU A 43 -0.57 1.93 13.55
CA LEU A 43 -0.35 1.42 14.91
C LEU A 43 1.14 1.27 15.20
N LEU A 44 1.89 0.61 14.31
CA LEU A 44 3.34 0.46 14.44
C LEU A 44 4.02 1.83 14.57
N MET A 45 3.66 2.79 13.72
CA MET A 45 4.24 4.12 13.73
C MET A 45 3.98 4.88 15.03
N ASP A 46 2.74 4.86 15.53
CA ASP A 46 2.39 5.57 16.76
C ASP A 46 3.08 4.95 17.97
N THR A 47 3.06 3.61 18.08
CA THR A 47 3.76 2.89 19.15
C THR A 47 5.28 3.08 19.07
N ALA A 48 5.88 2.95 17.88
CA ALA A 48 7.30 3.19 17.68
C ALA A 48 7.69 4.64 18.02
N SER A 49 6.83 5.61 17.67
CA SER A 49 7.09 7.02 17.97
C SER A 49 7.14 7.28 19.47
N SER A 50 6.14 6.78 20.22
CA SER A 50 6.11 6.96 21.68
C SER A 50 7.28 6.25 22.36
N GLU A 51 7.54 5.00 21.97
CA GLU A 51 8.62 4.20 22.57
C GLU A 51 10.01 4.75 22.24
N TYR A 52 10.24 5.23 21.01
CA TYR A 52 11.52 5.83 20.65
C TYR A 52 11.85 7.06 21.51
N ILE A 53 10.87 7.94 21.71
CA ILE A 53 11.03 9.14 22.55
C ILE A 53 11.27 8.74 24.00
N PHE A 54 10.49 7.78 24.53
CA PHE A 54 10.64 7.29 25.89
C PHE A 54 12.01 6.64 26.12
N ILE A 55 12.40 5.70 25.27
CA ILE A 55 13.67 4.96 25.40
C ILE A 55 14.86 5.91 25.33
N LYS A 56 14.86 6.83 24.36
CA LYS A 56 15.89 7.86 24.24
C LYS A 56 15.99 8.73 25.49
N ALA A 57 14.86 9.11 26.09
CA ALA A 57 14.84 9.94 27.29
C ALA A 57 15.25 9.18 28.57
N PHE A 58 14.76 7.95 28.73
CA PHE A 58 14.94 7.14 29.94
C PHE A 58 16.31 6.45 29.97
N PHE A 59 16.69 5.76 28.90
CA PHE A 59 17.94 4.99 28.83
C PHE A 59 19.13 5.80 28.32
N ARG A 60 18.90 6.94 27.67
CA ARG A 60 19.95 7.77 27.02
C ARG A 60 20.75 7.01 25.94
N ASP A 61 20.18 5.92 25.43
CA ASP A 61 20.76 5.07 24.39
C ASP A 61 19.68 4.75 23.35
N GLU A 62 19.82 5.33 22.15
CA GLU A 62 18.87 5.10 21.04
C GLU A 62 18.96 3.66 20.49
N SER A 63 20.09 2.97 20.68
CA SER A 63 20.27 1.60 20.17
C SER A 63 19.34 0.59 20.84
N MET A 64 18.89 0.88 22.07
CA MET A 64 17.93 0.05 22.80
C MET A 64 16.60 -0.05 22.08
N PHE A 65 16.15 1.02 21.40
CA PHE A 65 14.90 0.98 20.65
C PHE A 65 14.93 -0.13 19.59
N TYR A 66 16.01 -0.20 18.82
CA TYR A 66 16.12 -1.17 17.73
C TYR A 66 16.16 -2.61 18.24
N ARG A 67 16.71 -2.85 19.44
CA ARG A 67 16.68 -4.18 20.08
C ARG A 67 15.27 -4.56 20.54
N VAL A 68 14.53 -3.61 21.12
CA VAL A 68 13.15 -3.84 21.56
C VAL A 68 12.20 -4.07 20.37
N PHE A 69 12.39 -3.30 19.29
CA PHE A 69 11.53 -3.36 18.11
C PHE A 69 11.94 -4.39 17.07
N GLU A 70 13.08 -5.07 17.22
CA GLU A 70 13.54 -6.10 16.27
C GLU A 70 12.48 -7.19 16.05
N GLY A 71 11.94 -7.77 17.14
CA GLY A 71 10.91 -8.81 17.06
C GLY A 71 9.61 -8.35 16.41
N PRO A 72 8.96 -7.27 16.90
CA PRO A 72 7.75 -6.74 16.28
C PRO A 72 7.90 -6.39 14.80
N VAL A 73 9.01 -5.73 14.42
CA VAL A 73 9.28 -5.37 13.03
C VAL A 73 9.50 -6.62 12.17
N ALA A 74 10.20 -7.64 12.68
CA ALA A 74 10.41 -8.90 11.98
C ALA A 74 9.09 -9.62 11.66
N VAL A 75 8.17 -9.72 12.63
CA VAL A 75 6.85 -10.35 12.43
C VAL A 75 6.05 -9.61 11.36
N ILE A 76 6.07 -8.27 11.37
CA ILE A 76 5.36 -7.47 10.38
C ILE A 76 6.02 -7.61 8.98
N ASP A 77 7.35 -7.66 8.91
CA ASP A 77 8.12 -7.89 7.67
C ASP A 77 7.77 -9.25 7.03
N GLU A 78 7.71 -10.31 7.85
CA GLU A 78 7.33 -11.65 7.40
C GLU A 78 5.88 -11.71 6.92
N ASN A 79 4.94 -11.16 7.69
CA ASN A 79 3.53 -11.09 7.31
C ASN A 79 3.33 -10.34 5.99
N MET A 80 4.07 -9.24 5.79
CA MET A 80 4.04 -8.47 4.54
C MET A 80 4.50 -9.32 3.36
N LYS A 81 5.63 -10.03 3.48
CA LYS A 81 6.13 -10.93 2.42
C LYS A 81 5.12 -12.01 2.05
N LEU A 82 4.55 -12.69 3.04
CA LEU A 82 3.57 -13.76 2.84
C LEU A 82 2.31 -13.25 2.13
N THR A 83 1.84 -12.06 2.51
CA THR A 83 0.65 -11.47 1.89
C THR A 83 0.94 -11.03 0.45
N LEU A 84 2.10 -10.38 0.22
CA LEU A 84 2.47 -9.88 -1.10
C LEU A 84 2.64 -11.00 -2.12
N ALA A 85 3.20 -12.15 -1.72
CA ALA A 85 3.37 -13.30 -2.60
C ALA A 85 2.06 -13.75 -3.29
N ASN A 86 0.93 -13.56 -2.61
CA ASN A 86 -0.39 -14.00 -3.08
C ASN A 86 -1.28 -12.85 -3.60
N SER A 87 -0.80 -11.60 -3.58
CA SER A 87 -1.59 -10.44 -3.99
C SER A 87 -1.58 -10.24 -5.51
N HIS A 88 -2.75 -10.23 -6.14
CA HIS A 88 -2.93 -10.05 -7.59
C HIS A 88 -3.75 -8.80 -7.93
N ASP A 89 -3.99 -7.92 -6.96
CA ASP A 89 -4.70 -6.65 -7.14
C ASP A 89 -3.67 -5.51 -7.25
N ALA A 90 -3.42 -5.06 -8.48
CA ALA A 90 -2.45 -3.99 -8.74
C ALA A 90 -2.88 -2.64 -8.11
N ILE A 91 -4.19 -2.38 -7.98
CA ILE A 91 -4.69 -1.15 -7.33
C ILE A 91 -4.44 -1.21 -5.82
N CYS A 92 -4.68 -2.37 -5.19
CA CYS A 92 -4.31 -2.59 -3.79
C CYS A 92 -2.82 -2.34 -3.56
N LEU A 93 -1.95 -2.91 -4.41
CA LEU A 93 -0.50 -2.76 -4.29
C LEU A 93 -0.07 -1.30 -4.47
N MET A 94 -0.65 -0.58 -5.45
CA MET A 94 -0.38 0.84 -5.63
C MET A 94 -0.85 1.67 -4.43
N LEU A 95 -2.03 1.39 -3.87
CA LEU A 95 -2.51 2.04 -2.66
C LEU A 95 -1.55 1.82 -1.48
N MET A 96 -1.06 0.59 -1.28
CA MET A 96 -0.06 0.30 -0.25
C MET A 96 1.24 1.10 -0.44
N ILE A 97 1.72 1.24 -1.68
CA ILE A 97 2.87 2.10 -2.00
C ILE A 97 2.60 3.56 -1.61
N CYS A 98 1.42 4.07 -1.96
CA CYS A 98 1.02 5.43 -1.64
C CYS A 98 0.94 5.65 -0.12
N ILE A 99 0.36 4.70 0.60
CA ILE A 99 0.28 4.70 2.06
C ILE A 99 1.68 4.75 2.67
N THR A 100 2.59 3.86 2.23
CA THR A 100 3.96 3.82 2.75
C THR A 100 4.70 5.13 2.51
N LYS A 101 4.59 5.73 1.32
CA LYS A 101 5.19 7.04 1.01
C LYS A 101 4.62 8.16 1.89
N LYS A 102 3.30 8.22 2.07
CA LYS A 102 2.68 9.21 2.97
C LYS A 102 3.12 8.99 4.42
N HIS A 103 3.26 7.75 4.87
CA HIS A 103 3.79 7.43 6.19
C HIS A 103 5.26 7.84 6.36
N GLN A 104 6.11 7.71 5.33
CA GLN A 104 7.47 8.26 5.35
C GLN A 104 7.45 9.78 5.56
N LEU A 105 6.57 10.49 4.84
CA LEU A 105 6.41 11.94 5.04
C LEU A 105 5.95 12.28 6.47
N VAL A 106 5.00 11.53 7.02
CA VAL A 106 4.55 11.71 8.41
C VAL A 106 5.71 11.49 9.41
N MET A 107 6.49 10.42 9.27
CA MET A 107 7.64 10.15 10.17
C MET A 107 8.74 11.21 10.03
N SER A 108 9.01 11.66 8.80
CA SER A 108 9.94 12.75 8.52
C SER A 108 9.49 14.06 9.19
N ASN A 109 8.20 14.40 9.10
CA ASN A 109 7.62 15.57 9.77
C ASN A 109 7.70 15.46 11.30
N ARG A 110 7.57 14.24 11.86
CA ARG A 110 7.79 13.97 13.29
C ARG A 110 9.27 14.07 13.71
N ARG A 111 10.21 14.07 12.76
CA ARG A 111 11.67 14.01 12.96
C ARG A 111 12.11 12.76 13.73
N LEU A 112 11.49 11.62 13.42
CA LEU A 112 11.75 10.33 14.07
C LEU A 112 12.27 9.33 13.04
N PRO A 113 13.60 9.07 12.98
CA PRO A 113 14.18 8.20 11.94
C PRO A 113 14.02 6.69 12.24
N CYS A 114 13.36 6.33 13.34
CA CYS A 114 13.39 4.98 13.91
C CYS A 114 12.74 3.90 13.04
N LEU A 115 11.91 4.27 12.06
CA LEU A 115 11.26 3.36 11.12
C LEU A 115 11.67 3.57 9.66
N ASP A 116 12.63 4.46 9.37
CA ASP A 116 13.00 4.80 7.99
C ASP A 116 13.43 3.56 7.20
N THR A 117 14.34 2.77 7.78
CA THR A 117 14.83 1.52 7.17
C THR A 117 13.70 0.54 6.88
N TYR A 118 12.71 0.46 7.78
CA TYR A 118 11.57 -0.44 7.62
C TYR A 118 10.63 0.03 6.50
N LEU A 119 10.31 1.33 6.45
CA LEU A 119 9.43 1.89 5.41
C LEU A 119 10.08 1.82 4.02
N ASP A 120 11.39 2.08 3.92
CA ASP A 120 12.15 1.90 2.67
C ASP A 120 12.11 0.45 2.20
N LYS A 121 12.35 -0.48 3.12
CA LYS A 121 12.30 -1.93 2.84
C LYS A 121 10.91 -2.39 2.42
N ALA A 122 9.85 -1.82 3.00
CA ALA A 122 8.48 -2.08 2.56
C ALA A 122 8.26 -1.67 1.09
N LEU A 123 8.79 -0.52 0.65
CA LEU A 123 8.73 -0.11 -0.76
C LEU A 123 9.55 -1.03 -1.67
N ILE A 124 10.72 -1.51 -1.21
CA ILE A 124 11.55 -2.48 -1.94
C ILE A 124 10.79 -3.78 -2.21
N TYR A 125 9.83 -4.18 -1.37
CA TYR A 125 8.97 -5.34 -1.65
C TYR A 125 7.77 -5.02 -2.53
N LEU A 126 7.14 -3.87 -2.30
CA LEU A 126 5.90 -3.50 -2.96
C LEU A 126 6.10 -3.25 -4.46
N TRP A 127 7.15 -2.53 -4.84
CA TRP A 127 7.40 -2.17 -6.24
C TRP A 127 7.63 -3.38 -7.15
N PRO A 128 8.53 -4.33 -6.83
CA PRO A 128 8.70 -5.54 -7.63
C PRO A 128 7.41 -6.36 -7.74
N ARG A 129 6.63 -6.45 -6.65
CA ARG A 129 5.36 -7.18 -6.69
C ARG A 129 4.32 -6.49 -7.57
N PHE A 130 4.18 -5.16 -7.44
CA PHE A 130 3.31 -4.36 -8.32
C PHE A 130 3.69 -4.57 -9.78
N LYS A 131 4.98 -4.47 -10.11
CA LYS A 131 5.47 -4.71 -11.47
C LYS A 131 5.10 -6.10 -11.98
N THR A 132 5.29 -7.14 -11.16
CA THR A 132 4.95 -8.52 -11.54
C THR A 132 3.47 -8.64 -11.91
N VAL A 133 2.57 -8.13 -11.07
CA VAL A 133 1.12 -8.19 -11.33
C VAL A 133 0.73 -7.35 -12.55
N PHE A 134 1.36 -6.18 -12.71
CA PHE A 134 1.15 -5.31 -13.87
C PHE A 134 1.58 -5.99 -15.17
N ASP A 135 2.75 -6.64 -15.18
CA ASP A 135 3.24 -7.39 -16.33
C ASP A 135 2.31 -8.58 -16.66
N MET A 136 1.75 -9.25 -15.65
CA MET A 136 0.73 -10.31 -15.84
C MET A 136 -0.54 -9.76 -16.52
N TYR A 137 -1.00 -8.57 -16.14
CA TYR A 137 -2.15 -7.94 -16.80
C TYR A 137 -1.85 -7.63 -18.27
N ILE A 138 -0.67 -7.10 -18.58
CA ILE A 138 -0.23 -6.85 -19.95
C ILE A 138 -0.20 -8.14 -20.77
N GLN A 139 0.40 -9.21 -20.25
CA GLN A 139 0.44 -10.50 -20.93
C GLN A 139 -0.96 -11.06 -21.19
N SER A 140 -1.88 -10.89 -20.23
CA SER A 140 -3.27 -11.32 -20.38
C SER A 140 -3.99 -10.56 -21.51
N LEU A 141 -3.67 -9.28 -21.71
CA LEU A 141 -4.22 -8.47 -22.81
C LEU A 141 -3.72 -8.96 -24.17
N TYR A 142 -2.43 -9.31 -24.28
CA TYR A 142 -1.86 -9.81 -25.55
C TYR A 142 -2.39 -11.19 -25.95
N GLN A 143 -2.75 -12.03 -24.99
CA GLN A 143 -3.28 -13.37 -25.24
C GLN A 143 -4.78 -13.38 -25.57
N CYS A 144 -5.49 -12.27 -25.37
CA CYS A 144 -6.93 -12.19 -25.66
C CYS A 144 -7.18 -12.02 -27.16
N ASP A 145 -7.85 -12.99 -27.80
CA ASP A 145 -8.32 -12.86 -29.18
C ASP A 145 -9.56 -11.94 -29.23
N ALA A 146 -9.33 -10.68 -29.61
CA ALA A 146 -10.38 -9.67 -29.73
C ALA A 146 -11.48 -10.05 -30.73
N LYS A 147 -11.20 -10.94 -31.70
CA LYS A 147 -12.17 -11.32 -32.74
C LYS A 147 -13.18 -12.38 -32.26
N MET A 148 -12.85 -13.17 -31.25
CA MET A 148 -13.72 -14.22 -30.70
C MET A 148 -14.76 -13.69 -29.70
N LEU A 149 -14.58 -12.48 -29.17
CA LEU A 149 -15.37 -11.94 -28.05
C LEU A 149 -16.32 -10.79 -28.43
N TRP A 150 -16.29 -10.32 -29.68
CA TRP A 150 -17.15 -9.24 -30.17
C TRP A 150 -18.42 -9.80 -30.82
N VAL A 151 -19.44 -10.09 -30.01
CA VAL A 151 -20.68 -10.72 -30.48
C VAL A 151 -21.74 -9.70 -30.93
N ASP A 152 -21.84 -8.50 -30.31
CA ASP A 152 -22.98 -7.61 -30.55
C ASP A 152 -22.66 -6.16 -31.01
N GLY A 153 -21.39 -5.70 -30.97
CA GLY A 153 -20.98 -4.41 -31.55
C GLY A 153 -21.58 -3.13 -30.95
N THR A 154 -22.52 -3.23 -30.01
CA THR A 154 -23.27 -2.08 -29.44
C THR A 154 -22.56 -1.38 -28.28
N HIS A 155 -21.57 -2.03 -27.65
CA HIS A 155 -20.85 -1.50 -26.48
C HIS A 155 -19.33 -1.75 -26.58
N PRO A 156 -18.50 -0.88 -25.96
CA PRO A 156 -17.07 -1.13 -25.83
C PRO A 156 -16.83 -2.46 -25.11
N HIS A 157 -15.89 -3.25 -25.65
CA HIS A 157 -15.55 -4.55 -25.10
C HIS A 157 -15.14 -4.46 -23.62
N HIS A 158 -15.53 -5.44 -22.80
CA HIS A 158 -15.25 -5.47 -21.36
C HIS A 158 -13.77 -5.24 -21.03
N ILE A 159 -12.86 -5.82 -21.83
CA ILE A 159 -11.41 -5.62 -21.67
C ILE A 159 -11.01 -4.15 -21.83
N VAL A 160 -11.58 -3.44 -22.82
CA VAL A 160 -11.30 -2.02 -23.04
C VAL A 160 -11.78 -1.20 -21.84
N ARG A 161 -12.95 -1.53 -21.30
CA ARG A 161 -13.47 -0.91 -20.08
C ARG A 161 -12.54 -1.16 -18.88
N CYS A 162 -12.11 -2.40 -18.64
CA CYS A 162 -11.18 -2.71 -17.54
C CYS A 162 -9.85 -1.98 -17.69
N TYR A 163 -9.31 -1.88 -18.90
CA TYR A 163 -8.08 -1.14 -19.18
C TYR A 163 -8.24 0.36 -18.89
N MET A 164 -9.36 0.96 -19.30
CA MET A 164 -9.66 2.36 -18.99
C MET A 164 -9.82 2.60 -17.49
N GLU A 165 -10.61 1.77 -16.80
CA GLU A 165 -10.80 1.87 -15.35
C GLU A 165 -9.48 1.74 -14.59
N PHE A 166 -8.62 0.79 -15.00
CA PHE A 166 -7.30 0.59 -14.41
C PHE A 166 -6.37 1.78 -14.64
N THR A 167 -6.28 2.25 -15.89
CA THR A 167 -5.39 3.36 -16.26
C THR A 167 -5.83 4.65 -15.58
N ALA A 168 -7.13 4.95 -15.55
CA ALA A 168 -7.67 6.11 -14.83
C ALA A 168 -7.33 6.05 -13.34
N SER A 169 -7.48 4.87 -12.73
CA SER A 169 -7.14 4.64 -11.31
C SER A 169 -5.65 4.87 -11.04
N LEU A 170 -4.76 4.39 -11.91
CA LEU A 170 -3.32 4.61 -11.77
C LEU A 170 -2.93 6.08 -11.95
N ILE A 171 -3.52 6.78 -12.92
CA ILE A 171 -3.27 8.22 -13.13
C ILE A 171 -3.69 9.01 -11.88
N GLN A 172 -4.88 8.71 -11.34
CA GLN A 172 -5.35 9.36 -10.12
C GLN A 172 -4.42 9.09 -8.93
N LEU A 173 -4.06 7.83 -8.68
CA LEU A 173 -3.14 7.47 -7.60
C LEU A 173 -1.78 8.13 -7.77
N ASN A 174 -1.27 8.19 -8.99
CA ASN A 174 0.00 8.84 -9.28
C ASN A 174 -0.06 10.36 -9.05
N ALA A 175 -1.19 11.02 -9.34
CA ALA A 175 -1.37 12.44 -9.00
C ALA A 175 -1.44 12.67 -7.48
N GLU A 176 -2.03 11.73 -6.73
CA GLU A 176 -2.16 11.82 -5.27
C GLU A 176 -0.89 11.41 -4.50
N CYS A 177 0.01 10.66 -5.14
CA CYS A 177 1.21 10.06 -4.55
C CYS A 177 2.53 10.62 -5.09
N GLY A 178 2.49 11.16 -6.31
CA GLY A 178 3.67 11.58 -7.05
C GLY A 178 4.09 13.01 -6.71
N ASP A 179 5.27 13.12 -6.12
CA ASP A 179 6.16 14.26 -6.35
C ASP A 179 6.65 14.21 -7.81
N GLY A 180 5.84 14.63 -8.79
CA GLY A 180 6.28 15.05 -10.14
C GLY A 180 7.11 14.08 -11.03
N GLN A 181 7.32 12.81 -10.68
CA GLN A 181 8.28 11.92 -11.39
C GLN A 181 7.75 11.19 -12.63
N VAL A 182 6.67 11.66 -13.27
CA VAL A 182 6.22 11.08 -14.56
C VAL A 182 6.55 11.97 -15.77
N SER A 183 7.35 13.03 -15.59
CA SER A 183 7.78 13.90 -16.69
C SER A 183 9.02 13.44 -17.46
N SER A 184 9.62 12.27 -17.15
CA SER A 184 10.90 11.85 -17.78
C SER A 184 10.79 10.68 -18.76
N VAL A 185 9.59 10.31 -19.22
CA VAL A 185 9.43 9.36 -20.33
C VAL A 185 8.38 9.87 -21.33
N THR A 186 8.72 10.95 -22.00
CA THR A 186 8.29 11.35 -23.35
C THR A 186 9.37 12.21 -23.94
#